data_AF-G7UQJ0-F1
#
_entry.id   AF-G7UQJ0-F1
#
_cell.length_a   1.000
_cell.length_b   1.000
_cell.length_c   1.000
_cell.angle_alpha   90.00
_cell.angle_beta   90.00
_cell.angle_gamma   90.00
#
_symmetry.space_group_name_H-M   'P 1'
#
loop_
_entity.id
_entity.type
_entity.pdbx_description
1 polymer ?
#
loop_
_entity_poly.entity_id
_entity_poly.type
_entity_poly.pdbx_seq_one_letter_code
_entity_poly.pdbx_strand_id
1 'polypeptide(L)'
;MRASELLSALSKKLGTTSQGELADVLGVSMQTVMNWKNRDEDLSPLQVASALAKSRTAAVRQAQLETIRPIVEFYGIDRCDTKFDAGYNLFDFSSHASLYARGLKDVLLNSCGIYIFYDSRGQALYVGKAREQSLWKEMNLAFNRKRDVQMITLVHHPDRNQEFKPGYEKLRQPRDTQLELCDLAFYFSAYGVDDGMIDDLEALMVRGFANNLLNVKMETFAHSRTDK
;
A
#
# COMPACT_ATOMS: atom_id res chain seq x y z
N MET A 1 2.30 12.79 42.84
CA MET A 1 1.67 11.66 42.12
C MET A 1 2.68 10.54 42.06
N ARG A 2 2.32 9.34 42.54
CA ARG A 2 3.23 8.19 42.53
C ARG A 2 3.55 7.80 41.09
N ALA A 3 4.85 7.70 40.80
CA ALA A 3 5.34 7.37 39.47
C ALA A 3 4.82 6.00 38.99
N SER A 4 4.77 5.01 39.89
CA SER A 4 4.29 3.65 39.60
C SER A 4 2.83 3.62 39.18
N GLU A 5 1.96 4.41 39.83
CA GLU A 5 0.54 4.53 39.48
C GLU A 5 0.34 5.16 38.10
N LEU A 6 1.07 6.24 37.82
CA LEU A 6 1.01 6.90 36.52
C LEU A 6 1.48 5.98 35.39
N LEU A 7 2.63 5.31 35.57
CA LEU A 7 3.18 4.40 34.56
C LEU A 7 2.24 3.23 34.28
N SER A 8 1.61 2.67 35.32
CA SER A 8 0.60 1.62 35.18
C SER A 8 -0.63 2.09 34.39
N ALA A 9 -1.15 3.28 34.72
CA ALA A 9 -2.27 3.87 34.00
C ALA A 9 -1.94 4.16 32.53
N LEU A 10 -0.73 4.67 32.27
CA LEU A 10 -0.23 4.94 30.91
C LEU A 10 -0.06 3.65 30.12
N SER A 11 0.57 2.61 30.67
CA SER A 11 0.70 1.33 29.97
C SER A 11 -0.66 0.76 29.57
N LYS A 12 -1.64 0.82 30.46
CA LYS A 12 -2.99 0.33 30.19
C LYS A 12 -3.69 1.15 29.11
N LYS A 13 -3.57 2.49 29.15
CA LYS A 13 -4.23 3.38 28.20
C LYS A 13 -3.58 3.39 26.82
N LEU A 14 -2.26 3.23 26.77
CA LEU A 14 -1.46 3.22 25.54
C LEU A 14 -1.28 1.81 24.97
N GLY A 15 -1.75 0.78 25.67
CA GLY A 15 -1.69 -0.61 25.21
C GLY A 15 -0.28 -1.21 25.17
N THR A 16 0.68 -0.65 25.90
CA THR A 16 2.08 -1.12 25.90
C THR A 16 2.23 -2.33 26.84
N THR A 17 2.90 -3.37 26.37
CA THR A 17 3.13 -4.63 27.09
C THR A 17 4.49 -4.67 27.80
N SER A 18 5.43 -3.82 27.40
CA SER A 18 6.76 -3.74 27.98
C SER A 18 7.16 -2.33 28.41
N GLN A 19 8.19 -2.23 29.26
CA GLN A 19 8.74 -0.93 29.64
C GLN A 19 9.48 -0.24 28.51
N GLY A 20 10.04 -1.01 27.56
CA GLY A 20 10.65 -0.47 26.35
C GLY A 20 9.60 0.22 25.49
N GLU A 21 8.50 -0.47 25.19
CA GLU A 21 7.37 0.10 24.44
C GLU A 21 6.81 1.36 25.10
N LEU A 22 6.65 1.35 26.43
CA LEU A 22 6.20 2.53 27.16
C LEU A 22 7.20 3.70 27.04
N ALA A 23 8.50 3.41 27.12
CA ALA A 23 9.54 4.43 27.00
C ALA A 23 9.52 5.06 25.60
N ASP A 24 9.37 4.25 24.56
CA ASP A 24 9.30 4.68 23.17
C ASP A 24 8.09 5.59 22.93
N VAL A 25 6.90 5.18 23.37
CA VAL A 25 5.67 5.99 23.25
C VAL A 25 5.77 7.32 24.02
N LEU A 26 6.44 7.31 25.17
CA LEU A 26 6.67 8.52 25.96
C LEU A 26 7.82 9.39 25.44
N GLY A 27 8.59 8.93 24.46
CA GLY A 27 9.77 9.63 23.95
C GLY A 27 10.87 9.82 25.00
N VAL A 28 10.99 8.89 25.96
CA VAL A 28 12.00 8.90 27.02
C VAL A 28 12.84 7.64 26.98
N SER A 29 13.99 7.62 27.66
CA SER A 29 14.80 6.39 27.73
C SER A 29 14.16 5.35 28.64
N MET A 30 14.40 4.06 28.37
CA MET A 30 14.01 2.97 29.27
C MET A 30 14.56 3.17 30.69
N GLN A 31 15.78 3.72 30.82
CA GLN A 31 16.37 4.07 32.10
C GLN A 31 15.56 5.12 32.85
N THR A 32 14.97 6.09 32.15
CA THR A 32 14.08 7.09 32.75
C THR A 32 12.84 6.43 33.34
N VAL A 33 12.21 5.51 32.60
CA VAL A 33 11.04 4.74 33.08
C VAL A 33 11.41 3.87 34.29
N MET A 34 12.56 3.19 34.25
CA MET A 34 13.06 2.40 35.38
C MET A 34 13.34 3.25 36.61
N ASN A 35 13.98 4.41 36.43
CA ASN A 35 14.27 5.34 37.52
C ASN A 35 12.97 5.85 38.16
N TRP A 36 11.96 6.17 37.35
CA TRP A 36 10.65 6.60 37.86
C TRP A 36 9.95 5.48 38.62
N LYS A 37 10.01 4.24 38.13
CA LYS A 37 9.38 3.09 38.80
C LYS A 37 10.06 2.74 40.13
N ASN A 38 11.40 2.84 40.19
CA ASN A 38 12.19 2.35 41.31
C ASN A 38 12.43 3.41 42.41
N ARG A 39 12.27 4.69 42.09
CA ARG A 39 12.30 5.74 43.10
C ARG A 39 10.95 5.82 43.77
N ASP A 40 10.92 5.69 45.09
CA ASP A 40 9.71 5.90 45.90
C ASP A 40 9.39 7.40 46.07
N GLU A 41 9.46 8.13 44.96
CA GLU A 41 9.30 9.58 44.90
C GLU A 41 8.10 9.94 44.02
N ASP A 42 7.46 11.05 44.37
CA ASP A 42 6.43 11.64 43.52
C ASP A 42 7.06 12.28 42.29
N LEU A 43 6.44 12.08 41.13
CA LEU A 43 6.83 12.83 39.93
C LEU A 43 6.45 14.29 40.09
N SER A 44 7.42 15.17 39.84
CA SER A 44 7.17 16.61 39.78
C SER A 44 6.31 16.96 38.57
N PRO A 45 5.51 18.04 38.63
CA PRO A 45 4.76 18.53 37.49
C PRO A 45 5.61 18.77 36.24
N LEU A 46 6.86 19.23 36.42
CA LEU A 46 7.81 19.46 35.32
C LEU A 46 8.25 18.17 34.63
N GLN A 47 8.45 17.08 35.38
CA GLN A 47 8.79 15.78 34.80
C GLN A 47 7.63 15.23 33.95
N VAL A 48 6.40 15.36 34.46
CA VAL A 48 5.18 14.95 33.73
C VAL A 48 5.01 15.80 32.46
N ALA A 49 5.09 17.12 32.57
CA ALA A 49 4.99 18.04 31.43
C ALA A 49 6.06 17.76 30.36
N SER A 50 7.29 17.48 30.80
CA SER A 50 8.40 17.14 29.89
C SER A 50 8.17 15.82 29.16
N ALA A 51 7.66 14.78 29.84
CA ALA A 51 7.29 13.52 29.18
C ALA A 51 6.15 13.70 28.18
N LEU A 52 5.13 14.50 28.49
CA LEU A 52 4.04 14.79 27.55
C LEU A 52 4.56 15.51 26.30
N ALA A 53 5.43 16.51 26.47
CA ALA A 53 6.05 17.22 25.34
C ALA A 53 6.91 16.28 24.47
N LYS A 54 7.67 15.39 25.10
CA LYS A 54 8.48 14.38 24.40
C LYS A 54 7.64 13.34 23.68
N SER A 55 6.59 12.83 24.32
CA SER A 55 5.64 11.89 23.71
C SER A 55 4.97 12.48 22.48
N ARG A 56 4.53 13.76 22.54
CA ARG A 56 4.00 14.46 21.37
C ARG A 56 5.03 14.54 20.23
N THR A 57 6.28 14.86 20.56
CA THR A 57 7.36 14.94 19.57
C THR A 57 7.66 13.57 18.96
N ALA A 58 7.68 12.52 19.77
CA ALA A 58 7.87 11.14 19.32
C ALA A 58 6.73 10.69 18.40
N ALA A 59 5.48 10.97 18.76
CA ALA A 59 4.31 10.66 17.93
C ALA A 59 4.34 11.38 16.58
N VAL A 60 4.70 12.67 16.56
CA VAL A 60 4.87 13.42 15.30
C VAL A 60 5.98 12.81 14.44
N ARG A 61 7.13 12.50 15.04
CA ARG A 61 8.24 11.87 14.32
C ARG A 61 7.86 10.50 13.76
N GLN A 62 7.15 9.69 14.55
CA GLN A 62 6.68 8.38 14.11
C GLN A 62 5.74 8.50 12.92
N ALA A 63 4.72 9.37 13.01
CA ALA A 63 3.83 9.63 11.89
C ALA A 63 4.59 10.13 10.65
N GLN A 64 5.58 11.01 10.80
CA GLN A 64 6.34 11.51 9.65
C GLN A 64 7.19 10.44 8.95
N LEU A 65 7.64 9.39 9.66
CA LEU A 65 8.58 8.41 9.14
C LEU A 65 7.94 7.07 8.80
N GLU A 66 6.88 6.67 9.50
CA GLU A 66 6.29 5.32 9.41
C GLU A 66 4.94 5.30 8.69
N THR A 67 4.34 6.47 8.44
CA THR A 67 3.03 6.55 7.78
C THR A 67 3.05 6.01 6.36
N ILE A 68 4.19 6.04 5.66
CA ILE A 68 4.34 5.44 4.33
C ILE A 68 5.52 4.48 4.36
N ARG A 69 5.25 3.20 4.16
CA ARG A 69 6.25 2.13 4.20
C ARG A 69 6.30 1.40 2.85
N PRO A 70 7.41 1.51 2.10
CA PRO A 70 7.57 0.72 0.87
C PRO A 70 7.51 -0.77 1.18
N ILE A 71 6.64 -1.50 0.46
CA ILE A 71 6.58 -2.96 0.53
C ILE A 71 7.38 -3.53 -0.64
N VAL A 72 7.11 -3.05 -1.84
CA VAL A 72 7.83 -3.43 -3.05
C VAL A 72 7.70 -2.34 -4.11
N GLU A 73 8.71 -2.20 -4.95
CA GLU A 73 8.78 -1.18 -5.98
C GLU A 73 9.11 -1.84 -7.32
N PHE A 74 8.35 -1.50 -8.36
CA PHE A 74 8.52 -2.03 -9.73
C PHE A 74 8.67 -3.56 -9.80
N TYR A 75 7.89 -4.27 -8.99
CA TYR A 75 7.86 -5.74 -9.05
C TYR A 75 7.24 -6.21 -10.36
N GLY A 76 7.94 -7.10 -11.06
CA GLY A 76 7.47 -7.66 -12.33
C GLY A 76 6.20 -8.49 -12.17
N ILE A 77 5.21 -8.20 -13.00
CA ILE A 77 3.96 -8.96 -13.07
C ILE A 77 4.20 -10.18 -13.96
N ASP A 78 4.01 -11.36 -13.39
CA ASP A 78 4.01 -12.63 -14.11
C ASP A 78 2.60 -13.21 -14.03
N ARG A 79 1.75 -12.76 -14.94
CA ARG A 79 0.32 -13.03 -14.93
C ARG A 79 0.07 -14.54 -14.94
N CYS A 80 -0.58 -15.05 -13.88
CA CYS A 80 -0.95 -16.46 -13.79
C CYS A 80 -2.45 -16.63 -13.55
N ASP A 81 -3.01 -17.72 -14.06
CA ASP A 81 -4.45 -17.96 -13.97
C ASP A 81 -4.90 -18.21 -12.53
N THR A 82 -6.09 -17.72 -12.18
CA THR A 82 -6.74 -18.08 -10.93
C THR A 82 -7.28 -19.51 -11.00
N LYS A 83 -7.51 -20.12 -9.83
CA LYS A 83 -8.25 -21.38 -9.77
C LYS A 83 -9.62 -21.17 -10.44
N PHE A 84 -9.96 -22.02 -11.40
CA PHE A 84 -11.22 -22.01 -12.16
C PHE A 84 -11.38 -20.91 -13.23
N ASP A 85 -10.29 -20.35 -13.79
CA ASP A 85 -10.33 -19.41 -14.94
C ASP A 85 -11.20 -18.15 -14.73
N ALA A 86 -11.42 -17.74 -13.48
CA ALA A 86 -12.26 -16.59 -13.16
C ALA A 86 -11.55 -15.23 -13.36
N GLY A 87 -10.26 -15.25 -13.69
CA GLY A 87 -9.39 -14.08 -13.82
C GLY A 87 -7.92 -14.43 -13.59
N TYR A 88 -7.09 -13.40 -13.44
CA TYR A 88 -5.64 -13.53 -13.29
C TYR A 88 -5.14 -13.06 -11.92
N ASN A 89 -4.09 -13.70 -11.43
CA ASN A 89 -3.28 -13.16 -10.35
C ASN A 89 -2.08 -12.39 -10.91
N LEU A 90 -1.56 -11.46 -10.10
CA LEU A 90 -0.39 -10.65 -10.45
C LEU A 90 0.91 -11.45 -10.57
N PHE A 91 1.05 -12.54 -9.80
CA PHE A 91 2.21 -13.43 -9.83
C PHE A 91 1.88 -14.78 -9.20
N ASP A 92 2.64 -15.83 -9.55
CA ASP A 92 2.50 -17.15 -8.94
C ASP A 92 2.90 -17.14 -7.46
N PHE A 93 2.05 -17.73 -6.62
CA PHE A 93 2.25 -17.91 -5.19
C PHE A 93 2.05 -19.37 -4.75
N SER A 94 2.07 -20.31 -5.70
CA SER A 94 1.94 -21.74 -5.45
C SER A 94 3.04 -22.27 -4.53
N SER A 95 2.95 -23.56 -4.16
CA SER A 95 4.02 -24.26 -3.46
C SER A 95 5.35 -24.25 -4.24
N HIS A 96 5.29 -24.08 -5.56
CA HIS A 96 6.45 -24.02 -6.45
C HIS A 96 6.99 -22.60 -6.64
N ALA A 97 6.26 -21.57 -6.20
CA ALA A 97 6.72 -20.20 -6.24
C ALA A 97 7.92 -19.97 -5.31
N SER A 98 8.71 -18.93 -5.62
CA SER A 98 9.88 -18.55 -4.83
C SER A 98 9.49 -18.16 -3.39
N LEU A 99 10.42 -18.35 -2.44
CA LEU A 99 10.24 -17.87 -1.06
C LEU A 99 9.97 -16.37 -1.02
N TYR A 100 10.59 -15.61 -1.92
CA TYR A 100 10.39 -14.17 -2.07
C TYR A 100 8.94 -13.83 -2.45
N ALA A 101 8.39 -14.47 -3.49
CA ALA A 101 7.02 -14.22 -3.95
C ALA A 101 5.99 -14.58 -2.87
N ARG A 102 6.19 -15.69 -2.16
CA ARG A 102 5.31 -16.07 -1.03
C ARG A 102 5.35 -15.05 0.10
N GLY A 103 6.55 -14.64 0.52
CA GLY A 103 6.72 -13.61 1.55
C GLY A 103 6.11 -12.27 1.15
N LEU A 104 6.28 -11.86 -0.11
CA LEU A 104 5.65 -10.65 -0.65
C LEU A 104 4.13 -10.73 -0.57
N LYS A 105 3.53 -11.84 -1.01
CA LYS A 105 2.09 -12.04 -0.91
C LYS A 105 1.60 -11.97 0.55
N ASP A 106 2.33 -12.57 1.49
CA ASP A 106 1.95 -12.55 2.89
C ASP A 106 1.96 -11.12 3.45
N VAL A 107 2.95 -10.30 3.10
CA VAL A 107 2.96 -8.88 3.49
C VAL A 107 1.79 -8.12 2.84
N LEU A 108 1.54 -8.32 1.54
CA LEU A 108 0.43 -7.68 0.82
C LEU A 108 -0.96 -8.11 1.33
N LEU A 109 -1.10 -9.33 1.83
CA LEU A 109 -2.33 -9.84 2.42
C LEU A 109 -2.64 -9.22 3.79
N ASN A 110 -1.62 -8.80 4.52
CA ASN A 110 -1.72 -8.23 5.86
C ASN A 110 -1.56 -6.71 5.90
N SER A 111 -1.50 -6.06 4.73
CA SER A 111 -1.28 -4.62 4.61
C SER A 111 -2.43 -3.93 3.87
N CYS A 112 -2.74 -2.71 4.32
CA CYS A 112 -3.56 -1.73 3.61
C CYS A 112 -2.66 -0.58 3.15
N GLY A 113 -3.06 0.15 2.11
CA GLY A 113 -2.31 1.32 1.64
C GLY A 113 -2.54 1.64 0.17
N ILE A 114 -1.46 2.02 -0.53
CA ILE A 114 -1.51 2.50 -1.92
C ILE A 114 -0.73 1.56 -2.83
N TYR A 115 -1.23 1.38 -4.06
CA TYR A 115 -0.55 0.63 -5.11
C TYR A 115 -0.57 1.39 -6.43
N ILE A 116 0.43 1.08 -7.26
CA ILE A 116 0.63 1.71 -8.57
C ILE A 116 0.94 0.61 -9.58
N PHE A 117 0.27 0.62 -10.73
CA PHE A 117 0.61 -0.21 -11.87
C PHE A 117 1.34 0.59 -12.93
N TYR A 118 2.32 -0.04 -13.59
CA TYR A 118 3.15 0.59 -14.59
C TYR A 118 3.18 -0.20 -15.89
N ASP A 119 3.39 0.49 -17.02
CA ASP A 119 3.67 -0.14 -18.30
C ASP A 119 5.09 -0.70 -18.37
N SER A 120 5.45 -1.31 -19.51
CA SER A 120 6.78 -1.86 -19.76
C SER A 120 7.92 -0.82 -19.77
N ARG A 121 7.59 0.48 -19.84
CA ARG A 121 8.55 1.60 -19.78
C ARG A 121 8.66 2.19 -18.37
N GLY A 122 7.92 1.63 -17.39
CA GLY A 122 7.85 2.15 -16.03
C GLY A 122 6.97 3.41 -15.89
N GLN A 123 6.12 3.72 -16.88
CA GLN A 123 5.16 4.83 -16.75
C GLN A 123 3.95 4.39 -15.94
N ALA A 124 3.55 5.21 -14.97
CA ALA A 124 2.38 4.92 -14.14
C ALA A 124 1.11 4.89 -15.01
N LEU A 125 0.43 3.75 -15.01
CA LEU A 125 -0.83 3.51 -15.70
C LEU A 125 -2.03 3.66 -14.79
N TYR A 126 -1.90 3.31 -13.51
CA TYR A 126 -3.02 3.34 -12.58
C TYR A 126 -2.52 3.48 -11.15
N VAL A 127 -3.22 4.29 -10.36
CA VAL A 127 -3.03 4.38 -8.91
C VAL A 127 -4.31 3.96 -8.24
N GLY A 128 -4.22 3.16 -7.17
CA GLY A 128 -5.38 2.85 -6.35
C GLY A 128 -5.01 2.69 -4.89
N LYS A 129 -6.04 2.66 -4.05
CA LYS A 129 -5.92 2.37 -2.62
C LYS A 129 -6.57 1.05 -2.24
N ALA A 130 -6.10 0.48 -1.14
CA ALA A 130 -6.71 -0.64 -0.43
C ALA A 130 -6.86 -0.25 1.05
N ARG A 131 -8.10 0.04 1.46
CA ARG A 131 -8.42 0.50 2.84
C ARG A 131 -9.28 -0.52 3.58
N GLU A 132 -10.42 -0.89 2.99
CA GLU A 132 -11.38 -1.84 3.56
C GLU A 132 -10.95 -3.31 3.40
N GLN A 133 -9.99 -3.55 2.51
CA GLN A 133 -9.42 -4.87 2.26
C GLN A 133 -7.93 -4.75 2.01
N SER A 134 -7.24 -5.89 2.03
CA SER A 134 -5.79 -5.91 1.86
C SER A 134 -5.36 -5.54 0.45
N LEU A 135 -4.14 -5.01 0.34
CA LEU A 135 -3.49 -4.67 -0.92
C LEU A 135 -3.57 -5.82 -1.91
N TRP A 136 -3.28 -7.05 -1.46
CA TRP A 136 -3.37 -8.23 -2.34
C TRP A 136 -4.74 -8.40 -2.98
N LYS A 137 -5.83 -8.29 -2.20
CA LYS A 137 -7.20 -8.49 -2.71
C LYS A 137 -7.59 -7.38 -3.68
N GLU A 138 -7.39 -6.12 -3.28
CA GLU A 138 -7.79 -4.98 -4.10
C GLU A 138 -6.96 -4.88 -5.39
N MET A 139 -5.65 -5.11 -5.33
CA MET A 139 -4.79 -5.03 -6.50
C MET A 139 -5.20 -6.08 -7.55
N ASN A 140 -5.46 -7.33 -7.15
CA ASN A 140 -5.95 -8.35 -8.08
C ASN A 140 -7.35 -8.01 -8.63
N LEU A 141 -8.25 -7.45 -7.80
CA LEU A 141 -9.57 -7.00 -8.28
C LEU A 141 -9.45 -5.85 -9.28
N ALA A 142 -8.57 -4.88 -9.03
CA ALA A 142 -8.32 -3.75 -9.93
C ALA A 142 -7.65 -4.19 -11.24
N PHE A 143 -6.75 -5.18 -11.17
CA PHE A 143 -6.05 -5.74 -12.31
C PHE A 143 -7.00 -6.43 -13.30
N ASN A 144 -8.03 -7.12 -12.80
CA ASN A 144 -9.03 -7.83 -13.61
C ASN A 144 -10.28 -7.00 -13.94
N ARG A 145 -10.34 -5.74 -13.47
CA ARG A 145 -11.53 -4.92 -13.69
C ARG A 145 -11.58 -4.47 -15.14
N LYS A 146 -12.70 -4.77 -15.82
CA LYS A 146 -12.99 -4.21 -17.13
C LYS A 146 -13.09 -2.69 -17.04
N ARG A 147 -12.34 -1.98 -17.88
CA ARG A 147 -12.39 -0.53 -17.96
C ARG A 147 -12.44 -0.09 -19.42
N ASP A 148 -13.32 0.85 -19.72
CA ASP A 148 -13.52 1.42 -21.06
C ASP A 148 -12.62 2.65 -21.28
N VAL A 149 -11.30 2.51 -21.17
CA VAL A 149 -10.40 3.68 -21.16
C VAL A 149 -9.29 3.67 -22.20
N GLN A 150 -8.87 2.51 -22.73
CA GLN A 150 -7.82 2.46 -23.74
C GLN A 150 -8.17 1.61 -24.94
N MET A 151 -8.20 2.26 -26.10
CA MET A 151 -8.26 1.65 -27.43
C MET A 151 -6.87 1.74 -28.05
N ILE A 152 -6.30 0.59 -28.44
CA ILE A 152 -5.05 0.52 -29.19
C ILE A 152 -5.32 -0.19 -30.52
N THR A 153 -4.85 0.39 -31.61
CA THR A 153 -4.94 -0.26 -32.92
C THR A 153 -3.92 -1.40 -33.02
N LEU A 154 -4.41 -2.64 -33.05
CA LEU A 154 -3.60 -3.86 -33.14
C LEU A 154 -4.04 -4.72 -34.33
N VAL A 155 -3.15 -5.61 -34.77
CA VAL A 155 -3.52 -6.68 -35.69
C VAL A 155 -3.84 -7.94 -34.91
N HIS A 156 -4.94 -8.61 -35.25
CA HIS A 156 -5.29 -9.87 -34.61
C HIS A 156 -4.38 -11.01 -35.09
N HIS A 157 -3.75 -11.70 -34.14
CA HIS A 157 -3.03 -12.95 -34.37
C HIS A 157 -3.91 -14.12 -33.91
N PRO A 158 -4.10 -15.17 -34.74
CA PRO A 158 -4.94 -16.30 -34.37
C PRO A 158 -4.35 -17.08 -33.19
N ASP A 159 -5.18 -17.41 -32.19
CA ASP A 159 -4.80 -18.25 -31.04
C ASP A 159 -4.88 -19.75 -31.34
N ARG A 160 -5.63 -20.13 -32.40
CA ARG A 160 -5.81 -21.54 -32.80
C ARG A 160 -4.57 -22.05 -33.54
N ASN A 161 -4.32 -23.35 -33.41
CA ASN A 161 -3.27 -24.02 -34.18
C ASN A 161 -3.64 -24.03 -35.68
N GLN A 162 -3.00 -23.15 -36.45
CA GLN A 162 -3.20 -23.01 -37.89
C GLN A 162 -1.88 -22.63 -38.58
N GLU A 163 -1.81 -22.88 -39.88
CA GLU A 163 -0.64 -22.55 -40.69
C GLU A 163 -0.29 -21.05 -40.62
N PHE A 164 0.97 -20.76 -40.31
CA PHE A 164 1.50 -19.40 -40.26
C PHE A 164 1.58 -18.83 -41.67
N LYS A 165 0.95 -17.66 -41.86
CA LYS A 165 1.11 -16.88 -43.09
C LYS A 165 1.80 -15.54 -42.79
N PRO A 166 2.90 -15.23 -43.49
CA PRO A 166 3.61 -13.98 -43.30
C PRO A 166 2.80 -12.79 -43.85
N GLY A 167 3.09 -11.59 -43.35
CA GLY A 167 2.31 -10.39 -43.67
C GLY A 167 2.37 -9.97 -45.15
N TYR A 168 3.44 -10.33 -45.86
CA TYR A 168 3.57 -10.08 -47.29
C TYR A 168 2.71 -11.03 -48.16
N GLU A 169 2.25 -12.16 -47.62
CA GLU A 169 1.31 -13.08 -48.29
C GLU A 169 -0.14 -12.81 -47.88
N LYS A 170 -0.36 -12.50 -46.59
CA LYS A 170 -1.68 -12.19 -46.04
C LYS A 170 -1.60 -10.98 -45.13
N LEU A 171 -2.02 -9.84 -45.66
CA LEU A 171 -2.16 -8.59 -44.90
C LEU A 171 -3.20 -8.77 -43.79
N ARG A 172 -2.78 -8.50 -42.54
CA ARG A 172 -3.68 -8.45 -41.38
C ARG A 172 -4.18 -7.01 -41.23
N GLN A 173 -5.49 -6.84 -41.11
CA GLN A 173 -6.10 -5.52 -40.95
C GLN A 173 -5.91 -5.02 -39.52
N PRO A 174 -5.35 -3.82 -39.31
CA PRO A 174 -5.33 -3.18 -38.00
C PRO A 174 -6.76 -2.89 -37.54
N ARG A 175 -7.05 -3.13 -36.27
CA ARG A 175 -8.34 -2.89 -35.63
C ARG A 175 -8.14 -2.29 -34.26
N ASP A 176 -9.01 -1.37 -33.89
CA ASP A 176 -9.03 -0.82 -32.54
C ASP A 176 -9.45 -1.93 -31.57
N THR A 177 -8.55 -2.21 -30.63
CA THR A 177 -8.68 -3.25 -29.62
C THR A 177 -8.71 -2.56 -28.27
N GLN A 178 -9.74 -2.85 -27.48
CA GLN A 178 -9.79 -2.41 -26.10
C GLN A 178 -8.86 -3.28 -25.27
N LEU A 179 -7.90 -2.66 -24.57
CA LEU A 179 -7.00 -3.36 -23.67
C LEU A 179 -7.37 -3.06 -22.21
N GLU A 180 -7.32 -4.08 -21.38
CA GLU A 180 -7.58 -3.97 -19.95
C GLU A 180 -6.28 -3.63 -19.20
N LEU A 181 -6.36 -3.38 -17.88
CA LEU A 181 -5.16 -3.10 -17.10
C LEU A 181 -4.23 -4.33 -17.07
N CYS A 182 -4.78 -5.53 -17.02
CA CYS A 182 -4.01 -6.78 -17.16
C CYS A 182 -3.35 -6.96 -18.53
N ASP A 183 -3.90 -6.27 -19.55
CA ASP A 183 -3.36 -5.96 -20.87
C ASP A 183 -1.95 -5.34 -20.87
N LEU A 184 -1.81 -4.38 -19.96
CA LEU A 184 -0.88 -3.26 -20.12
C LEU A 184 0.13 -3.18 -18.98
N ALA A 185 -0.24 -3.65 -17.79
CA ALA A 185 0.60 -3.52 -16.61
C ALA A 185 1.70 -4.60 -16.61
N PHE A 186 2.95 -4.13 -16.59
CA PHE A 186 4.16 -4.95 -16.51
C PHE A 186 4.77 -4.96 -15.12
N TYR A 187 4.61 -3.88 -14.36
CA TYR A 187 5.15 -3.76 -13.01
C TYR A 187 4.11 -3.23 -12.04
N PHE A 188 4.31 -3.46 -10.75
CA PHE A 188 3.61 -2.73 -9.69
C PHE A 188 4.53 -2.29 -8.56
N SER A 189 4.12 -1.22 -7.88
CA SER A 189 4.66 -0.85 -6.57
C SER A 189 3.52 -0.87 -5.56
N ALA A 190 3.84 -1.21 -4.30
CA ALA A 190 2.89 -1.20 -3.21
C ALA A 190 3.53 -0.62 -1.95
N TYR A 191 2.75 0.18 -1.22
CA TYR A 191 3.16 0.87 -0.02
C TYR A 191 2.12 0.62 1.07
N GLY A 192 2.59 0.18 2.24
CA GLY A 192 1.77 0.17 3.45
C GLY A 192 1.57 1.61 3.92
N VAL A 193 0.32 2.00 4.17
CA VAL A 193 -0.01 3.37 4.58
C VAL A 193 -0.97 3.34 5.76
N ASP A 194 -0.74 4.21 6.74
CA ASP A 194 -1.62 4.32 7.90
C ASP A 194 -3.01 4.79 7.48
N ASP A 195 -4.06 4.21 8.07
CA ASP A 195 -5.46 4.36 7.64
C ASP A 195 -5.91 5.82 7.44
N GLY A 196 -5.47 6.73 8.33
CA GLY A 196 -5.81 8.15 8.28
C GLY A 196 -5.27 8.91 7.07
N MET A 197 -4.30 8.35 6.35
CA MET A 197 -3.59 9.01 5.24
C MET A 197 -3.83 8.38 3.87
N ILE A 198 -4.48 7.20 3.82
CA ILE A 198 -4.70 6.44 2.58
C ILE A 198 -5.46 7.28 1.55
N ASP A 199 -6.60 7.84 1.93
CA ASP A 199 -7.47 8.58 1.00
C ASP A 199 -6.80 9.86 0.46
N ASP A 200 -6.09 10.58 1.32
CA ASP A 200 -5.41 11.81 0.92
C ASP A 200 -4.22 11.54 0.01
N LEU A 201 -3.47 10.46 0.28
CA LEU A 201 -2.34 10.08 -0.56
C LEU A 201 -2.81 9.60 -1.93
N GLU A 202 -3.88 8.80 -2.00
CA GLU A 202 -4.51 8.44 -3.28
C GLU A 202 -4.94 9.69 -4.03
N ALA A 203 -5.64 10.62 -3.38
CA ALA A 203 -6.10 11.85 -4.00
C ALA A 203 -4.94 12.70 -4.55
N LEU A 204 -3.85 12.83 -3.79
CA LEU A 204 -2.63 13.51 -4.22
C LEU A 204 -2.05 12.86 -5.47
N MET A 205 -1.91 11.53 -5.49
CA MET A 205 -1.29 10.80 -6.58
C MET A 205 -2.16 10.81 -7.85
N VAL A 206 -3.46 10.55 -7.72
CA VAL A 206 -4.38 10.60 -8.87
C VAL A 206 -4.36 11.99 -9.52
N ARG A 207 -4.27 13.06 -8.71
CA ARG A 207 -4.15 14.44 -9.21
C ARG A 207 -2.79 14.74 -9.82
N GLY A 208 -1.71 14.28 -9.18
CA GLY A 208 -0.33 14.51 -9.64
C GLY A 208 -0.03 13.85 -10.98
N PHE A 209 -0.70 12.74 -11.28
CA PHE A 209 -0.53 11.97 -12.52
C PHE A 209 -1.78 12.00 -13.42
N ALA A 210 -2.65 13.00 -13.28
CA ALA A 210 -3.97 13.03 -13.91
C ALA A 210 -3.97 12.83 -15.44
N ASN A 211 -2.90 13.22 -16.13
CA ASN A 211 -2.78 13.08 -17.60
C ASN A 211 -2.19 11.73 -18.04
N ASN A 212 -1.71 10.92 -17.10
CA ASN A 212 -1.01 9.67 -17.38
C ASN A 212 -1.83 8.45 -16.93
N LEU A 213 -2.65 8.60 -15.89
CA LEU A 213 -3.38 7.49 -15.30
C LEU A 213 -4.66 7.15 -16.04
N LEU A 214 -5.02 5.88 -15.99
CA LEU A 214 -6.29 5.29 -16.42
C LEU A 214 -7.42 5.47 -15.38
N ASN A 215 -7.17 6.23 -14.31
CA ASN A 215 -8.15 6.57 -13.31
C ASN A 215 -9.26 7.44 -13.92
N VAL A 216 -10.49 6.92 -13.97
CA VAL A 216 -11.64 7.64 -14.57
C VAL A 216 -12.16 8.75 -13.65
N LYS A 217 -11.99 8.59 -12.33
CA LYS A 217 -12.47 9.54 -11.33
C LYS A 217 -11.30 10.28 -10.69
N MET A 218 -11.48 11.59 -10.55
CA MET A 218 -10.58 12.42 -9.76
C MET A 218 -10.92 12.29 -8.29
N GLU A 219 -10.01 11.72 -7.52
CA GLU A 219 -10.22 11.51 -6.09
C GLU A 219 -10.14 12.84 -5.30
N THR A 220 -10.77 12.86 -4.13
CA THR A 220 -10.89 14.03 -3.25
C THR A 220 -10.26 13.75 -1.89
N PHE A 221 -9.53 14.73 -1.38
CA PHE A 221 -8.95 14.67 -0.04
C PHE A 221 -10.06 14.46 1.00
N ALA A 222 -9.84 13.53 1.92
CA ALA A 222 -10.79 13.13 2.95
C ALA A 222 -11.12 14.30 3.88
N HIS A 223 -10.11 15.09 4.27
CA HIS A 223 -10.28 16.26 5.13
C HIS A 223 -11.13 17.37 4.47
N SER A 224 -11.19 17.42 3.13
CA SER A 224 -12.05 18.35 2.41
C SER A 224 -13.53 17.93 2.38
N ARG A 225 -13.87 16.73 2.88
CA ARG A 225 -15.26 16.24 2.97
C ARG A 225 -15.93 16.58 4.30
N THR A 226 -15.15 16.80 5.37
CA THR A 226 -15.63 17.10 6.72
C THR A 226 -16.14 18.54 6.92
N ASP A 227 -15.90 19.42 5.95
CA ASP A 227 -16.39 20.81 5.98
C ASP A 227 -17.72 21.00 5.20
N LYS A 228 -18.56 19.96 5.12
CA LYS A 228 -19.92 20.03 4.54
C LYS A 228 -20.99 19.48 5.46
#